data_AF-A0A485K4J0-F1
#
_entry.id   AF-A0A485K4J0-F1
#
_cell.length_a   1.000
_cell.length_b   1.000
_cell.length_c   1.000
_cell.angle_alpha   90.00
_cell.angle_beta   90.00
_cell.angle_gamma   90.00
#
_symmetry.space_group_name_H-M   'P 1'
#
loop_
_entity.id
_entity.type
_entity.pdbx_description
1 polymer ?
#
loop_
_entity_poly.entity_id
_entity_poly.type
_entity_poly.pdbx_seq_one_letter_code
_entity_poly.pdbx_strand_id
1 'polypeptide(L)'
;MYRSRNESSFLTTVSLPPDAFDELLRLFSEEYTVLSGPGRRGRPPRVLHKHAALAMVLHFYTAAVEHKTLQELFGVHQSTFSRVLRKAEDALDQALRRLPDATVKWPSKSTQEDWTKLKNAKEPLVHGVFGFVDGKNYLVQSPSNVDLQNAQYNGLIFPVVRSHVW
;
A
#
# COMPACT_ATOMS: atom_id res chain seq x y z
N MET A 1 14.27 -14.34 -2.54
CA MET A 1 12.96 -13.72 -2.82
C MET A 1 12.83 -13.34 -4.29
N TYR A 2 13.41 -12.24 -4.79
CA TYR A 2 13.15 -11.79 -6.17
C TYR A 2 13.53 -12.81 -7.27
N ARG A 3 14.69 -13.46 -7.15
CA ARG A 3 15.14 -14.51 -8.11
C ARG A 3 14.33 -15.81 -8.04
N SER A 4 13.84 -16.16 -6.86
CA SER A 4 13.14 -17.43 -6.61
C SER A 4 11.65 -17.37 -6.92
N ARG A 5 11.10 -16.16 -7.16
CA ARG A 5 9.68 -15.91 -7.50
C ARG A 5 8.66 -16.64 -6.62
N ASN A 6 9.04 -16.86 -5.35
CA ASN A 6 8.19 -17.57 -4.40
C ASN A 6 7.08 -16.63 -3.92
N GLU A 7 5.84 -16.95 -4.25
CA GLU A 7 4.66 -16.11 -3.96
C GLU A 7 4.47 -15.84 -2.46
N SER A 8 4.59 -16.86 -1.60
CA SER A 8 4.47 -16.68 -0.14
C SER A 8 5.49 -15.68 0.39
N SER A 9 6.74 -15.74 -0.09
CA SER A 9 7.78 -14.78 0.29
C SER A 9 7.44 -13.35 -0.14
N PHE A 10 6.82 -13.19 -1.30
CA PHE A 10 6.34 -11.89 -1.80
C PHE A 10 5.21 -11.35 -0.95
N LEU A 11 4.18 -12.16 -0.69
CA LEU A 11 3.06 -11.75 0.16
C LEU A 11 3.49 -11.41 1.59
N THR A 12 4.37 -12.22 2.21
CA THR A 12 4.85 -11.94 3.57
C THR A 12 5.76 -10.72 3.65
N THR A 13 6.55 -10.44 2.61
CA THR A 13 7.55 -9.35 2.67
C THR A 13 6.98 -8.03 2.17
N VAL A 14 6.22 -8.01 1.09
CA VAL A 14 5.79 -6.77 0.40
C VAL A 14 4.27 -6.68 0.22
N SER A 15 3.52 -7.64 0.75
CA SER A 15 2.04 -7.72 0.65
C SER A 15 1.47 -7.66 -0.76
N LEU A 16 2.28 -8.00 -1.77
CA LEU A 16 1.89 -8.04 -3.18
C LEU A 16 2.32 -9.36 -3.81
N PRO A 17 1.55 -9.95 -4.73
CA PRO A 17 2.00 -11.07 -5.53
C PRO A 17 3.15 -10.65 -6.48
N PRO A 18 3.97 -11.60 -6.97
CA PRO A 18 5.11 -11.30 -7.84
C PRO A 18 4.75 -10.47 -9.09
N ASP A 19 3.60 -10.75 -9.72
CA ASP A 19 3.20 -10.07 -10.96
C ASP A 19 2.81 -8.61 -10.71
N ALA A 20 2.05 -8.33 -9.65
CA ALA A 20 1.71 -6.97 -9.24
C ALA A 20 2.97 -6.18 -8.81
N PHE A 21 3.92 -6.86 -8.17
CA PHE A 21 5.20 -6.27 -7.84
C PHE A 21 5.99 -5.89 -9.10
N ASP A 22 6.03 -6.75 -10.13
CA ASP A 22 6.73 -6.46 -11.38
C ASP A 22 6.08 -5.31 -12.16
N GLU A 23 4.75 -5.22 -12.17
CA GLU A 23 4.03 -4.11 -12.80
C GLU A 23 4.36 -2.78 -12.11
N LEU A 24 4.31 -2.76 -10.77
CA LEU A 24 4.69 -1.59 -9.99
C LEU A 24 6.18 -1.26 -10.18
N LEU A 25 7.05 -2.27 -10.24
CA LEU A 25 8.48 -2.10 -10.46
C LEU A 25 8.78 -1.46 -11.81
N ARG A 26 8.01 -1.77 -12.85
CA ARG A 26 8.16 -1.14 -14.18
C ARG A 26 7.99 0.37 -14.09
N LEU A 27 6.88 0.83 -13.48
CA LEU A 27 6.60 2.26 -13.30
C LEU A 27 7.60 2.91 -12.33
N PHE A 28 7.85 2.27 -11.18
CA PHE A 28 8.83 2.73 -10.19
C PHE A 28 10.22 2.92 -10.79
N SER A 29 10.62 2.06 -11.73
CA SER A 29 11.94 2.12 -12.34
C SER A 29 12.13 3.35 -13.22
N GLU A 30 11.08 3.92 -13.77
CA GLU A 30 11.14 5.16 -14.54
C GLU A 30 11.37 6.37 -13.60
N GLU A 31 10.77 6.36 -12.42
CA GLU A 31 10.84 7.46 -11.45
C GLU A 31 12.07 7.36 -10.52
N TYR A 32 12.55 6.15 -10.23
CA TYR A 32 13.65 5.91 -9.31
C TYR A 32 15.02 5.96 -9.99
N THR A 33 15.74 7.06 -9.76
CA THR A 33 17.13 7.21 -10.21
C THR A 33 18.12 6.68 -9.16
N VAL A 34 18.82 5.59 -9.52
CA VAL A 34 20.01 5.15 -8.78
C VAL A 34 21.13 6.12 -9.12
N LEU A 35 21.41 7.10 -8.25
CA LEU A 35 22.57 7.97 -8.40
C LEU A 35 23.85 7.12 -8.33
N SER A 36 24.32 6.71 -9.50
CA SER A 36 25.70 6.32 -9.75
C SER A 36 26.45 7.59 -10.12
N GLY A 37 26.65 8.48 -9.14
CA GLY A 37 27.56 9.60 -9.34
C GLY A 37 28.98 9.08 -9.65
N PRO A 38 29.82 9.82 -10.40
CA PRO A 38 31.22 9.47 -10.57
C PRO A 38 31.84 9.27 -9.18
N GLY A 39 32.27 8.04 -8.93
CA GLY A 39 32.64 7.59 -7.61
C GLY A 39 33.74 8.44 -7.01
N ARG A 40 33.51 8.99 -5.81
CA ARG A 40 34.61 9.05 -4.86
C ARG A 40 35.07 7.62 -4.67
N ARG A 41 36.24 7.28 -5.22
CA ARG A 41 36.89 5.96 -5.11
C ARG A 41 36.81 5.52 -3.65
N GLY A 42 36.05 4.47 -3.36
CA GLY A 42 36.03 3.88 -2.02
C GLY A 42 34.84 2.96 -1.73
N ARG A 43 33.60 3.38 -1.98
CA ARG A 43 32.42 2.60 -1.54
C ARG A 43 31.35 2.49 -2.63
N PRO A 44 31.06 1.28 -3.14
CA PRO A 44 29.96 1.08 -4.08
C PRO A 44 28.60 1.45 -3.45
N PRO A 45 27.62 1.89 -4.26
CA PRO A 45 26.24 2.05 -3.80
C PRO A 45 25.75 0.72 -3.19
N ARG A 46 25.14 0.75 -2.00
CA ARG A 46 24.71 -0.49 -1.32
C ARG A 46 23.41 -1.08 -1.87
N VAL A 47 22.51 -0.26 -2.39
CA VAL A 47 21.27 -0.70 -3.03
C VAL A 47 21.37 -0.38 -4.51
N LEU A 48 22.01 -1.27 -5.26
CA LEU A 48 22.22 -1.12 -6.71
C LEU A 48 20.97 -1.47 -7.52
N HIS A 49 20.09 -2.29 -6.95
CA HIS A 49 18.94 -2.84 -7.65
C HIS A 49 17.66 -2.10 -7.28
N LYS A 50 16.94 -1.59 -8.29
CA LYS A 50 15.67 -0.88 -8.11
C LYS A 50 14.60 -1.75 -7.43
N HIS A 51 14.57 -3.05 -7.74
CA HIS A 51 13.66 -4.00 -7.06
C HIS A 51 13.94 -4.10 -5.55
N ALA A 52 15.20 -3.97 -5.11
CA ALA A 52 15.53 -3.98 -3.69
C ALA A 52 15.08 -2.68 -3.01
N ALA A 53 15.20 -1.52 -3.69
CA ALA A 53 14.68 -0.25 -3.18
C ALA A 53 13.15 -0.27 -3.07
N LEU A 54 12.45 -0.83 -4.07
CA LEU A 54 10.99 -0.99 -4.04
C LEU A 54 10.55 -1.95 -2.92
N ALA A 55 11.20 -3.12 -2.80
CA ALA A 55 10.90 -4.05 -1.73
C ALA A 55 11.13 -3.44 -0.34
N MET A 56 12.14 -2.59 -0.19
CA MET A 56 12.45 -1.91 1.06
C MET A 56 11.37 -0.92 1.48
N VAL A 57 10.88 -0.08 0.56
CA VAL A 57 9.80 0.88 0.87
C VAL A 57 8.47 0.16 1.11
N LEU A 58 8.17 -0.90 0.35
CA LEU A 58 6.95 -1.70 0.58
C LEU A 58 7.00 -2.41 1.93
N HIS A 59 8.12 -3.07 2.26
CA HIS A 59 8.27 -3.72 3.56
C HIS A 59 8.17 -2.72 4.72
N PHE A 60 8.66 -1.49 4.53
CA PHE A 60 8.52 -0.43 5.53
C PHE A 60 7.05 -0.08 5.82
N TYR A 61 6.17 -0.11 4.81
CA TYR A 61 4.74 0.16 5.01
C TYR A 61 3.92 -1.06 5.43
N THR A 62 4.36 -2.28 5.12
CA THR A 62 3.58 -3.49 5.38
C THR A 62 3.94 -4.19 6.67
N ALA A 63 5.19 -4.07 7.13
CA ALA A 63 5.66 -4.76 8.31
C ALA A 63 5.66 -3.82 9.52
N ALA A 64 5.04 -4.26 10.63
CA ALA A 64 5.15 -3.62 11.93
C ALA A 64 6.51 -3.91 12.58
N VAL A 65 7.59 -3.58 11.89
CA VAL A 65 8.97 -3.89 12.31
C VAL A 65 9.74 -2.61 12.61
N GLU A 66 10.59 -2.67 13.63
CA GLU A 66 11.50 -1.58 13.93
C GLU A 66 12.46 -1.33 12.75
N HIS A 67 12.83 -0.06 12.57
CA HIS A 67 13.81 0.35 11.55
C HIS A 67 15.14 -0.43 11.59
N LYS A 68 15.51 -0.97 12.76
CA LYS A 68 16.73 -1.76 12.94
C LYS A 68 16.64 -3.12 12.23
N THR A 69 15.50 -3.80 12.32
CA THR A 69 15.25 -5.08 11.65
C THR A 69 15.31 -4.93 10.13
N LEU A 70 14.77 -3.83 9.61
CA LEU A 70 14.85 -3.46 8.20
C LEU A 70 16.30 -3.21 7.74
N GLN A 71 17.10 -2.53 8.56
CA GLN A 71 18.52 -2.29 8.24
C GLN A 71 19.32 -3.59 8.16
N GLU A 72 19.07 -4.53 9.07
CA GLU A 72 19.68 -5.86 9.07
C GLU A 72 19.26 -6.68 7.84
N LEU A 73 17.96 -6.70 7.54
CA LEU A 73 17.40 -7.43 6.39
C LEU A 73 18.00 -6.98 5.05
N PHE A 74 18.21 -5.67 4.90
CA PHE A 74 18.74 -5.07 3.68
C PHE A 74 20.26 -4.82 3.72
N GLY A 75 20.96 -5.12 4.82
CA GLY A 75 22.42 -4.96 4.96
C GLY A 75 22.91 -3.50 4.85
N VAL A 76 22.06 -2.54 5.21
CA VAL A 76 22.32 -1.09 5.03
C VAL A 76 22.44 -0.37 6.36
N HIS A 77 23.40 0.55 6.47
CA HIS A 77 23.52 1.43 7.63
C HIS A 77 22.34 2.42 7.69
N GLN A 78 21.93 2.85 8.89
CA GLN A 78 20.78 3.74 9.13
C GLN A 78 20.76 4.97 8.21
N SER A 79 21.87 5.68 8.08
CA SER A 79 21.97 6.87 7.22
C SER A 79 21.78 6.57 5.72
N THR A 80 22.13 5.36 5.28
CA THR A 80 21.87 4.90 3.91
C THR A 80 20.41 4.48 3.76
N PHE A 81 19.87 3.76 4.75
CA PHE A 81 18.48 3.33 4.79
C PHE A 81 17.52 4.52 4.64
N SER A 82 17.63 5.55 5.50
CA SER A 82 16.75 6.72 5.45
C SER A 82 16.83 7.48 4.11
N ARG A 83 18.02 7.58 3.51
CA ARG A 83 18.21 8.24 2.21
C ARG A 83 17.58 7.46 1.06
N VAL A 84 17.73 6.14 1.06
CA VAL A 84 17.15 5.27 0.02
C VAL A 84 15.63 5.24 0.19
N LEU A 85 15.14 5.13 1.43
CA LEU A 85 13.72 5.10 1.75
C LEU A 85 13.00 6.35 1.26
N ARG A 86 13.45 7.54 1.67
CA ARG A 86 12.84 8.81 1.23
C ARG A 86 12.74 8.93 -0.29
N LYS A 87 13.80 8.57 -1.02
CA LYS A 87 13.77 8.60 -2.49
C LYS A 87 12.86 7.54 -3.09
N ALA A 88 12.77 6.38 -2.45
CA ALA A 88 11.89 5.31 -2.88
C ALA A 88 10.43 5.69 -2.63
N GLU A 89 10.12 6.39 -1.53
CA GLU A 89 8.78 6.97 -1.28
C GLU A 89 8.40 7.98 -2.37
N ASP A 90 9.28 8.93 -2.70
CA ASP A 90 9.03 9.92 -3.76
C ASP A 90 8.77 9.25 -5.14
N ALA A 91 9.54 8.20 -5.46
CA ALA A 91 9.36 7.46 -6.71
C ALA A 91 8.11 6.55 -6.68
N LEU A 92 7.78 5.98 -5.51
CA LEU A 92 6.60 5.16 -5.32
C LEU A 92 5.32 5.99 -5.47
N ASP A 93 5.25 7.20 -4.89
CA ASP A 93 4.09 8.09 -5.05
C ASP A 93 3.84 8.40 -6.54
N GLN A 94 4.88 8.74 -7.28
CA GLN A 94 4.79 9.02 -8.72
C GLN A 94 4.37 7.78 -9.52
N ALA A 95 4.91 6.60 -9.19
CA ALA A 95 4.55 5.35 -9.84
C ALA A 95 3.07 4.97 -9.58
N LEU A 96 2.59 5.12 -8.34
CA LEU A 96 1.21 4.81 -7.95
C LEU A 96 0.20 5.71 -8.66
N ARG A 97 0.52 7.00 -8.88
CA ARG A 97 -0.33 7.92 -9.67
C ARG A 97 -0.53 7.46 -11.12
N ARG A 98 0.40 6.68 -11.65
CA ARG A 98 0.37 6.15 -13.03
C ARG A 98 -0.20 4.74 -13.10
N LEU A 99 -0.44 4.08 -11.96
CA LEU A 99 -0.97 2.72 -11.89
C LEU A 99 -2.50 2.77 -11.73
N PRO A 100 -3.29 2.36 -12.74
CA PRO A 100 -4.76 2.44 -12.67
C PRO A 100 -5.33 1.70 -11.46
N ASP A 101 -4.78 0.53 -11.12
CA ASP A 101 -5.23 -0.32 -10.03
C ASP A 101 -4.95 0.26 -8.64
N ALA A 102 -4.01 1.21 -8.53
CA ALA A 102 -3.75 1.94 -7.29
C ALA A 102 -4.69 3.14 -7.10
N THR A 103 -5.55 3.45 -8.07
CA THR A 103 -6.39 4.65 -7.97
C THR A 103 -7.54 4.43 -7.00
N VAL A 104 -7.65 5.28 -5.99
CA VAL A 104 -8.82 5.31 -5.10
C VAL A 104 -9.97 6.00 -5.83
N LYS A 105 -10.94 5.21 -6.31
CA LYS A 105 -12.15 5.70 -7.01
C LYS A 105 -13.39 5.12 -6.35
N TRP A 106 -14.46 5.91 -6.34
CA TRP A 106 -15.75 5.40 -5.94
C TRP A 106 -16.27 4.41 -7.01
N PRO A 107 -16.77 3.23 -6.63
CA PRO A 107 -17.33 2.29 -7.60
C PRO A 107 -18.56 2.90 -8.28
N SER A 108 -18.72 2.59 -9.58
CA SER A 108 -19.92 2.96 -10.33
C SER A 108 -21.16 2.22 -9.81
N LYS A 109 -22.37 2.72 -10.08
CA LYS A 109 -23.62 2.05 -9.64
C LYS A 109 -23.70 0.59 -10.13
N SER A 110 -23.31 0.32 -11.38
CA SER A 110 -23.28 -1.06 -11.90
C SER A 110 -22.29 -1.94 -11.14
N THR A 111 -21.10 -1.41 -10.83
CA THR A 111 -20.11 -2.12 -10.01
C THR A 111 -20.65 -2.39 -8.59
N GLN A 112 -21.35 -1.43 -7.98
CA GLN A 112 -21.97 -1.60 -6.66
C GLN A 112 -23.04 -2.69 -6.68
N GLU A 113 -23.88 -2.74 -7.73
CA GLU A 113 -24.88 -3.80 -7.90
C GLU A 113 -24.23 -5.18 -8.04
N ASP A 114 -23.16 -5.28 -8.82
CA ASP A 114 -22.44 -6.54 -9.01
C ASP A 114 -21.78 -7.01 -7.71
N TRP A 115 -21.16 -6.11 -6.96
CA TRP A 115 -20.61 -6.43 -5.63
C TRP A 115 -21.69 -6.82 -4.63
N THR A 116 -22.86 -6.18 -4.69
CA THR A 116 -24.02 -6.54 -3.86
C THR A 116 -24.49 -7.96 -4.20
N LYS A 117 -24.55 -8.34 -5.49
CA LYS A 117 -24.90 -9.73 -5.90
C LYS A 117 -23.89 -10.74 -5.34
N LEU A 118 -22.59 -10.46 -5.48
CA LEU A 118 -21.53 -11.33 -4.95
C LEU A 118 -21.61 -11.49 -3.43
N LYS A 119 -21.92 -10.41 -2.72
CA LYS A 119 -22.09 -10.42 -1.27
C LYS A 119 -23.39 -11.12 -0.85
N ASN A 120 -24.48 -10.97 -1.59
CA ASN A 120 -25.74 -11.67 -1.33
C ASN A 120 -25.60 -13.19 -1.54
N ALA A 121 -24.77 -13.62 -2.49
CA ALA A 121 -24.48 -15.03 -2.70
C ALA A 121 -23.81 -15.67 -1.47
N LYS A 122 -22.97 -14.91 -0.75
CA LYS A 122 -22.34 -15.36 0.50
C LYS A 122 -23.24 -15.20 1.71
N GLU A 123 -24.00 -14.12 1.77
CA GLU A 123 -24.81 -13.71 2.93
C GLU A 123 -26.22 -13.32 2.46
N PRO A 124 -27.16 -14.27 2.30
CA PRO A 124 -28.44 -14.02 1.65
C PRO A 124 -29.37 -13.04 2.38
N LEU A 125 -29.18 -12.82 3.68
CA LEU A 125 -30.08 -12.02 4.52
C LEU A 125 -29.79 -10.51 4.53
N VAL A 126 -28.64 -10.08 3.99
CA VAL A 126 -28.28 -8.66 3.98
C VAL A 126 -28.34 -8.15 2.54
N HIS A 127 -29.25 -7.23 2.25
CA HIS A 127 -29.55 -6.76 0.89
C HIS A 127 -29.11 -5.31 0.67
N GLY A 128 -28.77 -4.97 -0.59
CA GLY A 128 -28.54 -3.59 -0.99
C GLY A 128 -27.27 -2.96 -0.41
N VAL A 129 -26.33 -3.77 0.08
CA VAL A 129 -25.08 -3.29 0.65
C VAL A 129 -23.87 -3.85 -0.10
N PHE A 130 -22.87 -2.99 -0.26
CA PHE A 130 -21.51 -3.37 -0.61
C PHE A 130 -20.58 -2.73 0.44
N GLY A 131 -19.45 -3.36 0.71
CA GLY A 131 -18.47 -2.88 1.67
C GLY A 131 -17.09 -2.77 1.04
N PHE A 132 -16.29 -1.83 1.53
CA PHE A 132 -14.85 -1.76 1.28
C PHE A 132 -14.13 -1.69 2.62
N VAL A 133 -12.91 -2.20 2.67
CA VAL A 133 -12.06 -2.11 3.85
C VAL A 133 -11.07 -0.99 3.60
N ASP A 134 -11.11 0.04 4.43
CA ASP A 134 -10.07 1.05 4.47
C ASP A 134 -9.11 0.73 5.60
N GLY A 135 -7.82 0.62 5.27
CA GLY A 135 -6.75 0.37 6.23
C GLY A 135 -6.27 1.64 6.95
N LYS A 136 -6.89 2.80 6.68
CA LYS A 136 -6.52 4.08 7.29
C LYS A 136 -7.51 4.51 8.36
N ASN A 137 -6.97 4.83 9.54
CA ASN A 137 -7.69 5.62 10.54
C ASN A 137 -7.59 7.10 10.14
N TYR A 138 -8.52 7.59 9.33
CA TYR A 138 -8.63 9.01 9.07
C TYR A 138 -9.05 9.76 10.35
N LEU A 139 -8.51 10.96 10.56
CA LEU A 139 -9.02 11.87 11.58
C LEU A 139 -10.36 12.42 11.08
N VAL A 140 -11.45 12.07 11.75
CA VAL A 140 -12.82 12.44 11.35
C VAL A 140 -13.56 13.11 12.50
N GLN A 141 -14.55 13.93 12.17
CA GLN A 141 -15.34 14.73 13.10
C GLN A 141 -16.21 13.83 14.00
N SER A 142 -16.30 14.16 15.29
CA SER A 142 -17.11 13.40 16.25
C SER A 142 -18.59 13.34 15.82
N PRO A 143 -19.24 12.17 15.90
CA PRO A 143 -20.64 12.04 15.55
C PRO A 143 -21.52 12.83 16.52
N SER A 144 -22.62 13.36 16.01
CA SER A 144 -23.61 14.11 16.81
C SER A 144 -24.45 13.24 17.73
N ASN A 145 -24.51 11.92 17.50
CA ASN A 145 -25.21 10.96 18.35
C ASN A 145 -24.47 9.61 18.36
N VAL A 146 -23.83 9.31 19.50
CA VAL A 146 -22.97 8.13 19.70
C VAL A 146 -23.79 6.83 19.77
N ASP A 147 -25.00 6.87 20.31
CA ASP A 147 -25.85 5.67 20.48
C ASP A 147 -26.34 5.15 19.12
N LEU A 148 -26.69 6.04 18.20
CA LEU A 148 -27.06 5.68 16.83
C LEU A 148 -25.87 5.11 16.04
N GLN A 149 -24.66 5.63 16.26
CA GLN A 149 -23.45 5.11 15.64
C GLN A 149 -23.14 3.70 16.15
N ASN A 150 -23.17 3.48 17.46
CA ASN A 150 -22.87 2.19 18.08
C ASN A 150 -23.91 1.10 17.74
N ALA A 151 -25.15 1.48 17.43
CA ALA A 151 -26.18 0.55 16.98
C ALA A 151 -25.99 0.12 15.51
N GLN A 152 -25.44 1.00 14.67
CA GLN A 152 -25.24 0.75 13.23
C GLN A 152 -23.87 0.15 12.91
N TYR A 153 -22.91 0.31 13.82
CA TYR A 153 -21.57 -0.18 13.62
C TYR A 153 -20.99 -0.77 14.92
N ASN A 154 -20.14 -1.79 14.81
CA ASN A 154 -19.67 -2.67 15.90
C ASN A 154 -18.80 -1.99 16.99
N GLY A 155 -19.23 -0.87 17.58
CA GLY A 155 -18.54 -0.18 18.68
C GLY A 155 -17.17 0.42 18.33
N LEU A 156 -16.71 0.26 17.10
CA LEU A 156 -15.65 1.09 16.52
C LEU A 156 -16.31 2.37 16.01
N ILE A 157 -15.65 3.52 16.15
CA ILE A 157 -16.15 4.81 15.64
C ILE A 157 -16.09 4.75 14.11
N PHE A 158 -17.15 4.28 13.47
CA PHE A 158 -17.24 4.25 12.02
C PHE A 158 -17.87 5.57 11.51
N PRO A 159 -17.19 6.30 10.61
CA PRO A 159 -17.67 7.59 10.12
C PRO A 159 -18.84 7.42 9.14
N VAL A 160 -19.85 8.29 9.27
CA VAL A 160 -20.82 8.54 8.19
C VAL A 160 -20.15 9.48 7.19
N VAL A 161 -19.82 8.98 6.00
CA VAL A 161 -19.45 9.85 4.87
C VAL A 161 -20.74 10.36 4.25
N ARG A 162 -21.17 11.58 4.62
CA ARG A 162 -22.15 12.33 3.81
C ARG A 162 -21.41 12.99 2.65
N SER A 163 -21.35 12.32 1.51
CA SER A 163 -21.10 13.04 0.25
C SER A 163 -22.35 13.85 -0.08
N HIS A 164 -22.28 15.18 0.06
CA HIS A 164 -23.25 16.05 -0.60
C HIS A 164 -22.89 16.08 -2.09
N VAL A 165 -23.40 15.10 -2.83
CA VAL A 165 -23.42 15.15 -4.29
C VAL A 165 -24.83 14.74 -4.69
N TRP A 166 -25.53 15.68 -5.30
CA TRP A 166 -26.87 15.56 -5.86
C TRP A 166 -26.94 14.48 -6.95
#